data_AF-A0A1Q7NMY2-F1
#
_entry.id   AF-A0A1Q7NMY2-F1
#
_cell.length_a   1.000
_cell.length_b   1.000
_cell.length_c   1.000
_cell.angle_alpha   90.00
_cell.angle_beta   90.00
_cell.angle_gamma   90.00
#
_symmetry.space_group_name_H-M   'P 1'
#
loop_
_entity.id
_entity.type
_entity.pdbx_description
1 polymer ?
#
loop_
_entity_poly.entity_id
_entity_poly.type
_entity_poly.pdbx_seq_one_letter_code
_entity_poly.pdbx_strand_id
1 'polypeptide(L)' 'MLMPETRRARRKPPTTGPSPALGMQLTFRAEVMPGRETTERTFEVTRALENGRVELANLQGQHSIAEFESHSIGRKQLS' A
#
# COMPACT_ATOMS: atom_id res chain seq x y z
N MET A 1 3.84 -36.85 25.06
CA MET A 1 3.74 -36.07 23.81
C MET A 1 2.72 -34.97 24.04
N LEU A 2 3.15 -33.72 24.25
CA LEU A 2 2.27 -32.57 24.28
C LEU A 2 2.91 -31.49 23.42
N MET A 3 2.26 -31.21 22.30
CA MET A 3 2.61 -30.18 21.33
C MET A 3 2.66 -28.82 22.04
N PRO A 4 3.67 -27.95 21.84
CA PRO A 4 3.45 -26.55 22.12
C PRO A 4 2.55 -26.03 21.00
N GLU A 5 1.29 -25.75 21.34
CA GLU A 5 0.42 -24.97 20.48
C GLU A 5 1.16 -23.69 20.13
N THR A 6 1.56 -23.60 18.86
CA THR A 6 2.14 -22.40 18.31
C THR A 6 1.15 -21.29 18.59
N ARG A 7 1.47 -20.44 19.57
CA ARG A 7 0.89 -19.12 19.73
C ARG A 7 1.17 -18.43 18.41
N ARG A 8 0.27 -18.59 17.44
CA ARG A 8 0.19 -17.76 16.25
C ARG A 8 0.13 -16.37 16.81
N ALA A 9 1.29 -15.70 16.81
CA ALA A 9 1.44 -14.35 17.27
C ALA A 9 0.32 -13.58 16.59
N ARG A 10 -0.66 -13.18 17.39
CA ARG A 10 -1.73 -12.28 17.01
C ARG A 10 -0.99 -11.07 16.46
N ARG A 11 -0.82 -11.02 15.13
CA ARG A 11 -0.24 -9.87 14.46
C ARG A 11 -1.18 -8.74 14.84
N LYS A 12 -0.73 -7.93 15.79
CA LYS A 12 -1.41 -6.70 16.18
C LYS A 12 -1.71 -5.99 14.85
N PRO A 13 -2.97 -5.60 14.56
CA PRO A 13 -3.18 -4.72 13.42
C PRO A 13 -2.24 -3.54 13.65
N PRO A 14 -1.38 -3.17 12.68
CA PRO A 14 -0.53 -2.00 12.85
C PRO A 14 -1.46 -0.79 12.90
N THR A 15 -1.88 -0.44 14.11
CA THR A 15 -2.42 0.86 14.44
C THR A 15 -1.29 1.85 14.16
N THR A 16 -1.51 2.70 13.16
CA THR A 16 -0.68 3.88 12.83
C THR A 16 0.63 3.59 12.07
N GLY A 17 0.56 2.87 10.96
CA GLY A 17 1.40 3.23 9.80
C GLY A 17 0.71 4.40 9.05
N PRO A 18 1.42 5.21 8.26
CA PRO A 18 0.75 6.21 7.41
C PRO A 18 -0.14 5.45 6.43
N SER A 19 -1.45 5.40 6.71
CA SER A 19 -2.42 4.98 5.72
C SER A 19 -2.27 5.92 4.52
N PRO A 20 -2.23 5.40 3.29
CA PRO A 20 -2.16 6.25 2.11
C PRO A 20 -3.28 7.28 2.16
N ALA A 21 -2.90 8.55 2.14
CA ALA A 21 -3.85 9.65 2.19
C ALA A 21 -4.41 9.92 0.79
N LEU A 22 -5.59 10.53 0.73
CA LEU A 22 -6.13 11.09 -0.51
C LEU A 22 -5.11 12.05 -1.15
N GLY A 23 -4.84 11.90 -2.45
CA GLY A 23 -3.85 12.70 -3.18
C GLY A 23 -2.39 12.26 -2.99
N MET A 24 -2.15 11.14 -2.31
CA MET A 24 -0.81 10.55 -2.19
C MET A 24 -0.46 9.75 -3.44
N GLN A 25 0.80 9.83 -3.89
CA GLN A 25 1.29 9.02 -5.01
C GLN A 25 1.84 7.69 -4.51
N LEU A 26 1.28 6.59 -5.01
CA LEU A 26 1.72 5.23 -4.72
C LEU A 26 2.29 4.59 -5.97
N THR A 27 3.44 3.95 -5.84
CA THR A 27 4.09 3.24 -6.92
C THR A 27 3.86 1.74 -6.77
N PHE A 28 3.34 1.07 -7.79
CA PHE A 28 3.21 -0.39 -7.80
C PHE A 28 4.58 -1.05 -7.84
N ARG A 29 4.71 -2.18 -7.13
CA ARG A 29 5.91 -3.02 -7.21
C ARG A 29 6.14 -3.50 -8.64
N ALA A 30 7.41 -3.62 -9.02
CA ALA A 30 7.77 -4.17 -10.33
C ALA A 30 7.28 -5.60 -10.55
N GLU A 31 7.10 -6.36 -9.47
CA GLU A 31 6.54 -7.72 -9.49
C GLU A 31 5.04 -7.73 -9.84
N VAL A 32 4.31 -6.66 -9.50
CA VAL A 32 2.87 -6.54 -9.78
C VAL A 32 2.64 -6.00 -11.19
N MET A 33 3.47 -5.05 -11.62
CA MET A 33 3.46 -4.49 -12.98
C MET A 33 4.84 -4.64 -13.64
N PRO A 34 5.17 -5.82 -14.19
CA PRO A 34 6.40 -6.00 -14.94
C PRO A 34 6.35 -5.24 -16.28
N GLY A 35 7.52 -4.78 -16.75
CA GLY A 35 7.66 -4.12 -18.06
C GLY A 35 7.17 -2.68 -18.15
N ARG A 36 6.80 -2.05 -17.03
CA ARG A 36 6.48 -0.62 -16.94
C ARG A 36 7.56 0.14 -16.21
N GLU A 37 7.74 1.42 -16.50
CA GLU A 37 8.64 2.27 -15.73
C GLU A 37 8.05 2.67 -14.37
N THR A 38 8.88 3.18 -13.46
CA THR A 38 8.43 3.65 -12.14
C THR A 38 7.37 4.75 -12.25
N THR A 39 7.54 5.68 -13.20
CA THR A 39 6.56 6.75 -13.47
C THR A 39 5.21 6.20 -13.92
N GLU A 40 5.21 5.20 -14.79
CA GLU A 40 3.97 4.55 -15.28
C GLU A 40 3.30 3.65 -14.24
N ARG A 41 4.04 3.27 -13.19
CA ARG A 41 3.54 2.51 -12.04
C ARG A 41 3.14 3.39 -10.87
N THR A 42 3.33 4.71 -10.99
CA THR A 42 2.98 5.67 -9.95
C THR A 42 1.61 6.25 -10.23
N PHE A 43 0.71 6.10 -9.26
CA PHE A 43 -0.68 6.53 -9.36
C PHE A 43 -1.08 7.35 -8.13
N GLU A 44 -1.96 8.30 -8.32
CA GLU A 44 -2.52 9.11 -7.23
C GLU A 44 -3.68 8.37 -6.55
N VAL A 45 -3.73 8.40 -5.23
CA VAL A 45 -4.82 7.82 -4.44
C VAL A 45 -6.04 8.73 -4.51
N THR A 46 -7.11 8.26 -5.15
CA THR A 46 -8.40 8.96 -5.23
C THR A 46 -9.33 8.57 -4.09
N ARG A 47 -9.09 7.43 -3.45
CA ARG A 47 -9.81 7.05 -2.23
C ARG A 47 -8.98 6.08 -1.41
N ALA A 48 -8.93 6.30 -0.10
CA ALA A 48 -8.37 5.33 0.84
C ALA A 48 -9.49 4.64 1.61
N LEU A 49 -9.45 3.32 1.64
CA LEU A 49 -10.44 2.49 2.35
C LEU A 49 -9.81 1.97 3.65
N GLU A 50 -10.59 1.94 4.73
CA GLU A 50 -10.14 1.53 6.07
C GLU A 50 -9.75 0.05 6.15
N ASN A 51 -10.09 -0.75 5.14
CA ASN A 51 -9.72 -2.17 5.02
C ASN A 51 -8.30 -2.40 4.48
N GLY A 52 -7.49 -1.34 4.32
CA GLY A 52 -6.15 -1.43 3.75
C GLY A 52 -6.15 -1.54 2.22
N ARG A 53 -7.20 -1.04 1.57
CA ARG A 53 -7.29 -0.89 0.11
C ARG A 53 -7.33 0.57 -0.29
N VAL A 54 -7.03 0.83 -1.55
CA VAL A 54 -7.06 2.15 -2.17
C VAL A 54 -7.68 2.08 -3.55
N GLU A 55 -8.36 3.15 -3.93
CA GLU A 55 -8.75 3.44 -5.31
C GLU A 55 -7.76 4.48 -5.86
N LEU A 56 -7.41 4.33 -7.13
CA LEU A 56 -6.37 5.12 -7.77
C LEU A 56 -6.91 5.91 -8.96
N ALA A 57 -6.30 7.07 -9.22
CA ALA A 57 -6.57 7.85 -10.41
C ALA A 57 -6.08 7.08 -11.64
N ASN A 58 -6.90 7.02 -12.68
CA ASN A 58 -6.58 6.32 -13.95
C ASN A 58 -6.38 4.80 -13.83
N LEU A 59 -6.77 4.18 -12.71
CA LEU A 59 -6.77 2.73 -12.56
C LEU A 59 -8.10 2.27 -11.97
N GLN A 60 -8.79 1.40 -12.69
CA GLN A 60 -10.09 0.89 -12.25
C GLN A 60 -9.91 -0.24 -11.24
N GLY A 61 -10.64 -0.15 -10.13
CA GLY A 61 -10.69 -1.17 -9.10
C GLY A 61 -10.10 -0.74 -7.76
N GLN A 62 -10.19 -1.65 -6.79
CA GLN A 62 -9.61 -1.48 -5.46
C GLN A 62 -8.31 -2.29 -5.38
N HIS A 63 -7.23 -1.63 -5.00
CA HIS A 63 -5.90 -2.23 -4.88
C HIS A 63 -5.48 -2.29 -3.43
N SER A 64 -4.78 -3.35 -3.05
CA SER A 64 -4.29 -3.53 -1.68
C SER A 64 -3.00 -2.76 -1.48
N ILE A 65 -2.84 -2.13 -0.32
CA ILE A 65 -1.61 -1.37 0.01
C ILE A 65 -0.32 -2.21 -0.08
N ALA A 66 -0.43 -3.54 0.00
CA ALA A 66 0.69 -4.48 -0.10
C ALA A 66 1.24 -4.66 -1.53
N GLU A 67 0.48 -4.26 -2.55
CA GLU A 67 0.89 -4.31 -3.96
C GLU A 67 1.83 -3.15 -4.34
N PHE A 68 1.94 -2.15 -3.45
CA PHE A 68 2.73 -0.95 -3.64
C PHE A 68 4.09 -1.05 -2.96
N GLU A 69 5.03 -0.26 -3.46
CA GLU A 69 6.31 -0.05 -2.80
C GLU A 69 6.13 0.71 -1.49
N SER A 70 6.89 0.32 -0.47
CA SER A 70 6.88 0.99 0.84
C SER A 70 7.43 2.42 0.81
N HIS A 71 8.15 2.77 -0.28
CA HIS A 71 8.73 4.09 -0.53
C HIS A 71 7.77 4.95 -1.38
N SER A 72 6.51 5.02 -0.98
CA SER A 72 5.57 5.95 -1.60
C SER A 72 5.95 7.39 -1.28
N ILE A 73 6.01 8.23 -2.31
CA ILE A 73 6.49 9.60 -2.22
C ILE A 73 5.38 10.47 -1.62
N GLY A 74 5.38 10.62 -0.29
CA GLY A 74 4.58 11.64 0.37
C GLY A 74 5.09 13.02 -0.05
N ARG A 75 4.18 13.93 -0.44
CA ARG A 75 4.46 15.34 -0.77
C ARG A 75 5.63 15.85 0.05
N LYS A 76 6.76 16.12 -0.62
CA LYS A 76 7.89 16.84 -0.03
C LYS A 76 7.36 18.24 0.28
N GLN A 77 6.95 18.47 1.52
CA GLN A 77 6.71 19.81 2.04
C GLN A 77 8.09 20.49 2.04
N LEU A 78 8.39 21.24 0.97
CA LEU A 78 9.49 22.19 1.03
C LEU A 78 9.02 23.32 1.96
N SER A 79 9.66 23.38 3.13
CA SER A 79 9.74 24.60 3.95
C SER A 79 10.47 25.70 3.20
#